data_AF-A0A327LWT9-F1
#
_entry.id   AF-A0A327LWT9-F1
#
_cell.length_a   1.000
_cell.length_b   1.000
_cell.length_c   1.000
_cell.angle_alpha   90.00
_cell.angle_beta   90.00
_cell.angle_gamma   90.00
#
_symmetry.space_group_name_H-M   'P 1'
#
loop_
_entity.id
_entity.type
_entity.pdbx_description
1 polymer ?
#
loop_
_entity_poly.entity_id
_entity_poly.type
_entity_poly.pdbx_seq_one_letter_code
_entity_poly.pdbx_strand_id
1 'polypeptide(L)'
;MILVDPDILGGSEAVIKGTRVPARDIACAANTGVPVEDILRSYPSITAEQIAEAVAWDRDNPPQPKPLRPLSERVPPGARVLVSGTVPQKPSSLGD
;
A
#
# COMPACT_ATOMS: atom_id res chain seq x y z
N MET A 1 14.18 9.75 -2.05
CA MET A 1 14.43 8.56 -2.87
C MET A 1 13.61 7.41 -2.31
N ILE A 2 12.74 6.84 -3.15
CA ILE A 2 11.95 5.64 -2.84
C ILE A 2 12.58 4.45 -3.54
N LEU A 3 12.71 3.33 -2.84
CA LEU A 3 13.35 2.13 -3.36
C LEU A 3 12.65 0.87 -2.84
N VAL A 4 12.79 -0.23 -3.59
CA VAL A 4 12.41 -1.57 -3.14
C VAL A 4 13.71 -2.31 -2.86
N ASP A 5 13.89 -2.77 -1.62
CA ASP A 5 15.07 -3.51 -1.20
C ASP A 5 14.61 -4.90 -0.69
N PRO A 6 15.09 -6.01 -1.28
CA PRO A 6 14.77 -7.36 -0.83
C PRO A 6 15.05 -7.60 0.66
N ASP A 7 16.04 -6.91 1.22
CA ASP A 7 16.43 -7.04 2.64
C ASP A 7 15.56 -6.19 3.57
N ILE A 8 14.73 -5.30 3.01
CA ILE A 8 13.80 -4.44 3.75
C ILE A 8 12.36 -4.88 3.48
N LEU A 9 11.65 -5.30 4.53
CA LEU A 9 10.28 -5.81 4.44
C LEU A 9 10.13 -6.94 3.39
N GLY A 10 11.19 -7.72 3.15
CA GLY A 10 11.18 -8.81 2.17
C GLY A 10 11.03 -8.34 0.72
N GLY A 11 11.31 -7.07 0.42
CA GLY A 11 11.15 -6.49 -0.93
C GLY A 11 9.70 -6.40 -1.41
N SER A 12 8.71 -6.58 -0.52
CA SER A 12 7.30 -6.55 -0.93
C SER A 12 6.76 -5.14 -1.12
N GLU A 13 7.42 -4.13 -0.56
CA GLU A 13 6.96 -2.75 -0.53
C GLU A 13 8.09 -1.76 -0.79
N ALA A 14 7.76 -0.63 -1.39
CA ALA A 14 8.70 0.46 -1.58
C ALA A 14 8.83 1.29 -0.30
N VAL A 15 10.06 1.59 0.09
CA VAL A 15 10.41 2.28 1.32
C VAL A 15 11.12 3.60 1.05
N ILE A 16 11.00 4.53 1.99
CA ILE A 16 11.78 5.77 1.97
C ILE A 16 13.23 5.42 2.32
N LYS A 17 14.17 5.76 1.42
CA LYS A 17 15.61 5.46 1.57
C LYS A 17 16.14 5.91 2.94
N GLY A 18 16.89 5.02 3.59
CA GLY A 18 17.47 5.26 4.92
C GLY A 18 16.49 4.97 6.06
N THR A 19 15.29 4.49 5.75
CA THR A 19 14.27 4.11 6.73
C THR A 19 13.67 2.74 6.37
N ARG A 20 12.86 2.20 7.27
CA ARG A 20 11.97 1.05 7.00
C ARG A 20 10.51 1.48 6.86
N VAL A 21 10.27 2.77 6.59
CA VAL A 21 8.93 3.35 6.51
C VAL A 21 8.41 3.16 5.08
N PRO A 22 7.27 2.47 4.90
CA PRO A 22 6.66 2.30 3.58
C PRO A 22 6.24 3.63 2.97
N ALA A 23 6.60 3.87 1.71
CA ALA A 23 6.22 5.10 1.01
C ALA A 23 4.70 5.21 0.85
N ARG A 24 4.03 4.07 0.61
CA ARG A 24 2.56 4.00 0.44
C ARG A 24 1.80 4.40 1.70
N ASP A 25 2.30 4.05 2.89
CA ASP A 25 1.64 4.42 4.15
C ASP A 25 1.70 5.93 4.40
N ILE A 26 2.85 6.54 4.10
CA ILE A 26 3.04 8.00 4.19
C ILE A 26 2.16 8.72 3.16
N ALA A 27 2.11 8.21 1.93
CA ALA A 27 1.24 8.74 0.90
C ALA A 27 -0.24 8.65 1.30
N CYS A 28 -0.66 7.51 1.86
CA CYS A 28 -2.01 7.30 2.37
C CYS A 28 -2.34 8.34 3.46
N ALA A 29 -1.49 8.49 4.47
CA ALA A 29 -1.70 9.46 5.54
C ALA A 29 -1.85 10.89 4.98
N ALA A 30 -0.95 11.31 4.11
CA ALA A 30 -1.00 12.63 3.48
C ALA A 30 -2.28 12.82 2.63
N ASN A 31 -2.65 11.82 1.81
CA ASN A 31 -3.84 11.86 0.96
C ASN A 31 -5.16 11.82 1.76
N THR A 32 -5.14 11.26 2.97
CA THR A 32 -6.27 11.31 3.92
C THR A 32 -6.35 12.62 4.72
N GLY A 33 -5.45 13.58 4.46
CA GLY A 33 -5.47 14.89 5.08
C GLY A 33 -4.77 14.98 6.43
N VAL A 34 -3.93 14.00 6.80
CA VAL A 34 -3.07 14.12 8.00
C VAL A 34 -2.08 15.27 7.78
N PRO A 35 -1.99 16.26 8.70
CA PRO A 35 -1.04 17.36 8.57
C PRO A 35 0.40 16.88 8.46
N VAL A 36 1.19 17.51 7.59
CA VAL A 36 2.59 17.13 7.36
C VAL A 36 3.39 17.17 8.65
N GLU A 37 3.12 18.14 9.52
CA GLU A 37 3.78 18.30 10.82
C GLU A 37 3.54 17.10 11.75
N ASP A 38 2.34 16.51 11.70
CA ASP A 38 2.01 15.34 12.51
C ASP A 38 2.61 14.06 11.94
N ILE A 39 2.73 13.97 10.61
CA ILE A 39 3.49 12.90 9.94
C ILE A 39 4.96 12.98 10.36
N LEU A 40 5.59 14.16 10.29
CA LEU A 40 6.98 14.37 10.69
C LEU A 40 7.21 14.11 12.18
N ARG A 41 6.25 14.46 13.03
CA ARG A 41 6.29 14.15 14.47
C ARG A 41 6.28 12.64 14.73
N SER A 42 5.50 11.90 13.95
CA SER A 42 5.37 10.44 14.05
C SER A 42 6.56 9.72 13.43
N TYR A 43 7.17 10.30 12.40
CA TYR A 43 8.32 9.76 11.69
C TYR A 43 9.47 10.77 11.64
N PRO A 44 10.21 10.99 12.76
CA PRO A 44 11.23 12.05 12.83
C PRO A 44 12.42 11.87 11.88
N SER A 45 12.58 10.67 11.31
CA SER A 45 13.64 10.33 10.37
C SER A 45 13.32 10.66 8.92
N ILE A 46 12.11 11.14 8.61
CA ILE A 46 11.71 11.49 7.24
C ILE A 46 11.59 13.01 7.09
N THR A 47 11.76 13.52 5.87
CA THR A 47 11.63 14.95 5.56
C THR A 47 10.33 15.26 4.80
N ALA A 48 9.96 16.54 4.74
CA ALA A 48 8.78 16.98 3.98
C ALA A 48 8.91 16.68 2.48
N GLU A 49 10.13 16.79 1.93
CA GLU A 49 10.42 16.43 0.54
C GLU A 49 10.19 14.94 0.28
N GLN A 50 10.56 14.08 1.23
CA GLN A 50 10.32 12.64 1.14
C GLN A 50 8.84 12.28 1.23
N ILE A 51 8.04 13.04 1.99
CA ILE A 51 6.58 12.90 2.02
C ILE A 51 6.00 13.25 0.64
N ALA A 52 6.41 14.38 0.06
CA ALA A 52 5.95 14.79 -1.27
C ALA A 52 6.34 13.76 -2.36
N GLU A 53 7.56 13.23 -2.28
CA GLU A 53 8.02 12.16 -3.17
C GLU A 53 7.20 10.88 -3.00
N ALA A 54 6.85 10.51 -1.76
CA ALA A 54 6.01 9.35 -1.47
C ALA A 54 4.62 9.47 -2.09
N VAL A 55 4.00 10.66 -1.99
CA VAL A 55 2.71 10.95 -2.64
C VAL A 55 2.81 10.86 -4.16
N ALA A 56 3.85 11.41 -4.76
CA ALA A 56 4.07 11.34 -6.21
C ALA A 56 4.27 9.89 -6.67
N TRP A 57 5.12 9.13 -5.98
CA TRP A 57 5.36 7.74 -6.29
C TRP A 57 4.10 6.89 -6.16
N ASP A 58 3.29 7.08 -5.11
CA ASP A 58 2.07 6.30 -4.91
C ASP A 58 1.06 6.49 -6.04
N ARG A 59 0.91 7.73 -6.52
CA ARG A 59 0.07 8.09 -7.67
C ARG A 59 0.54 7.39 -8.95
N ASP A 60 1.84 7.37 -9.20
CA ASP A 60 2.43 6.81 -10.42
C ASP A 60 2.54 5.27 -10.38
N ASN A 61 2.46 4.68 -9.19
CA ASN A 61 2.64 3.24 -8.96
C ASN A 61 1.41 2.63 -8.28
N PRO A 62 0.20 2.71 -8.85
CA PRO A 62 -1.02 2.29 -8.17
C PRO A 62 -0.95 0.83 -7.70
N PRO A 63 -1.63 0.47 -6.58
CA PRO A 63 -1.62 -0.89 -6.06
C PRO A 63 -2.02 -1.90 -7.13
N GLN A 64 -1.08 -2.79 -7.47
CA GLN A 64 -1.36 -3.87 -8.40
C GLN A 64 -2.20 -4.92 -7.67
N PRO A 65 -3.28 -5.44 -8.28
CA PRO A 65 -4.02 -6.54 -7.70
C PRO A 65 -3.07 -7.72 -7.53
N LYS A 66 -2.88 -8.17 -6.29
CA LYS A 66 -2.10 -9.39 -6.06
C LYS A 66 -2.87 -10.54 -6.72
N PRO A 67 -2.22 -11.32 -7.61
CA PRO A 67 -2.89 -12.47 -8.22
C PRO A 67 -3.34 -13.39 -7.09
N LEU A 68 -4.65 -13.57 -6.99
CA LEU A 68 -5.21 -14.53 -6.05
C LEU A 68 -4.80 -15.92 -6.53
N ARG A 69 -4.37 -16.78 -5.59
CA ARG A 69 -4.26 -18.21 -5.90
C ARG A 69 -5.59 -18.69 -6.48
N PRO A 70 -5.56 -19.59 -7.48
CA PRO A 70 -6.77 -20.06 -8.12
C PRO A 70 -7.71 -20.64 -7.07
N LEU A 71 -9.02 -20.47 -7.30
CA LEU A 71 -10.03 -20.86 -6.31
C LEU A 71 -9.90 -22.34 -5.92
N SER A 72 -9.53 -23.20 -6.88
CA SER A 72 -9.25 -24.63 -6.67
C SER A 72 -8.20 -24.91 -5.60
N GLU A 73 -7.20 -24.05 -5.43
CA GLU A 73 -6.15 -24.20 -4.40
C GLU A 73 -6.57 -23.63 -3.04
N ARG A 74 -7.58 -22.77 -3.02
CA ARG A 74 -8.07 -22.11 -1.80
C ARG A 74 -9.22 -22.87 -1.14
N VAL A 75 -9.82 -23.81 -1.85
CA VAL A 75 -10.96 -24.61 -1.39
C VAL A 75 -10.44 -25.82 -0.58
N PRO A 76 -10.97 -26.09 0.63
CA PRO A 76 -10.57 -27.25 1.42
C PRO A 76 -10.84 -28.58 0.69
N PRO A 77 -10.07 -29.65 0.99
CA PRO A 77 -10.34 -30.97 0.44
C PRO A 77 -11.78 -31.42 0.70
N GLY A 78 -12.47 -31.90 -0.34
CA GLY A 78 -13.86 -32.37 -0.26
C GLY A 78 -14.93 -31.29 -0.41
N ALA A 79 -14.58 -30.00 -0.42
CA ALA A 79 -15.52 -28.93 -0.71
C ALA A 79 -15.76 -28.78 -2.22
N ARG A 80 -16.99 -28.41 -2.61
CA ARG A 80 -17.37 -28.12 -4.01
C ARG A 80 -17.73 -26.65 -4.16
N VAL A 81 -17.20 -26.02 -5.20
CA VAL A 81 -17.60 -24.67 -5.61
C VAL A 81 -18.93 -24.77 -6.35
N LEU A 82 -19.98 -24.16 -5.79
CA LEU A 82 -21.30 -24.12 -6.42
C LEU A 82 -21.43 -22.95 -7.40
N VAL A 83 -20.84 -21.79 -7.05
CA VAL A 83 -20.88 -20.55 -7.84
C VAL A 83 -19.54 -19.82 -7.69
N SER A 84 -19.04 -19.25 -8.78
CA SER A 84 -17.91 -18.32 -8.79
C SER A 84 -18.32 -17.07 -9.55
N GLY A 85 -17.94 -15.90 -9.05
CA GLY A 85 -18.29 -14.62 -9.66
C GLY A 85 -17.50 -13.47 -9.06
N THR A 86 -17.54 -12.32 -9.73
CA THR A 86 -16.90 -11.09 -9.26
C THR A 86 -17.87 -10.34 -8.36
N VAL A 87 -17.47 -10.07 -7.11
CA VAL A 87 -18.24 -9.20 -6.23
C VAL A 87 -17.92 -7.75 -6.60
N PRO A 88 -18.91 -6.92 -6.98
CA PRO A 88 -18.67 -5.50 -7.18
C PRO A 88 -18.19 -4.91 -5.86
N GLN A 89 -16.94 -4.44 -5.83
CA GLN A 89 -16.40 -3.73 -4.69
C GLN A 89 -17.12 -2.37 -4.61
N LYS A 90 -17.71 -2.05 -3.46
CA LYS A 90 -18.26 -0.72 -3.23
C LYS A 90 -17.10 0.27 -3.40
N PRO A 91 -17.23 1.34 -4.20
CA PRO A 91 -16.19 2.36 -4.22
C PRO A 91 -16.01 2.85 -2.79
N SER A 92 -14.76 2.83 -2.32
CA SER A 92 -14.41 3.44 -1.04
C SER A 92 -14.81 4.90 -1.15
N SER A 93 -15.91 5.28 -0.50
CA SER A 93 -16.33 6.66 -0.37
C SER A 93 -15.27 7.36 0.49
N LEU A 94 -14.25 7.90 -0.19
CA LEU A 94 -13.37 8.91 0.35
C LEU A 94 -14.26 10.16 0.51
N GLY A 95 -14.61 10.45 1.76
CA GLY A 95 -15.57 11.51 2.11
C GLY A 95 -15.09 12.89 1.69
N ASP A 96 -16.07 13.74 1.42
CA ASP A 96 -15.97 15.19 1.21
C ASP A 96 -15.38 15.92 2.44
#